data_AF-A0A833PB12-F1
#
_entry.id   AF-A0A833PB12-F1
#
_cell.length_a   1.000
_cell.length_b   1.000
_cell.length_c   1.000
_cell.angle_alpha   90.00
_cell.angle_beta   90.00
_cell.angle_gamma   90.00
#
_symmetry.space_group_name_H-M   'P 1'
#
loop_
_entity.id
_entity.type
_entity.pdbx_description
1 polymer ?
#
loop_
_entity_poly.entity_id
_entity_poly.type
_entity_poly.pdbx_seq_one_letter_code
_entity_poly.pdbx_strand_id
1 'polypeptide(L)'
;MIGLVLVGVIYRDYILYRQQSVFVTKKTPLSASQQAVMNQDIWLLTQFKERVWWIGLNPYTTMTDQQLQSMGRMVANLASAYDIHKYAQVLAFNGKKSEAEHQLWILKTLHGEDKSYQELLPASVSKQ
;
A
#
# COMPACT_ATOMS: atom_id res chain seq x y z
N MET A 1 -20.93 28.58 8.12
CA MET A 1 -19.83 28.25 9.05
C MET A 1 -19.40 26.78 8.96
N ILE A 2 -20.28 25.80 9.16
CA ILE A 2 -19.93 24.37 9.12
C ILE A 2 -19.25 23.96 7.80
N GLY A 3 -19.73 24.43 6.66
CA GLY A 3 -19.11 24.14 5.36
C GLY A 3 -17.67 24.65 5.23
N LEU A 4 -17.35 25.83 5.76
CA LEU A 4 -15.99 26.37 5.73
C LEU A 4 -15.04 25.57 6.63
N VAL A 5 -15.53 25.15 7.80
CA VAL A 5 -14.76 24.26 8.70
C VAL A 5 -14.49 22.92 8.01
N LEU A 6 -15.51 22.34 7.36
CA LEU A 6 -15.36 21.06 6.65
C LEU A 6 -14.33 21.16 5.52
N VAL A 7 -14.37 22.21 4.70
CA VAL A 7 -13.37 22.46 3.65
C VAL A 7 -11.97 22.60 4.23
N GLY A 8 -11.83 23.31 5.36
CA GLY A 8 -10.55 23.43 6.07
C GLY A 8 -9.99 22.09 6.53
N VAL A 9 -10.84 21.22 7.09
CA VAL A 9 -10.44 19.87 7.52
C VAL A 9 -10.03 19.01 6.33
N ILE A 10 -10.80 19.01 5.24
CA ILE A 10 -10.47 18.28 4.01
C ILE A 10 -9.11 18.72 3.46
N TYR A 11 -8.89 20.04 3.36
CA TYR A 11 -7.63 20.58 2.85
C TYR A 11 -6.44 20.18 3.74
N ARG A 12 -6.59 20.29 5.07
CA ARG A 12 -5.57 19.89 6.02
C ARG A 12 -5.23 18.39 5.90
N ASP A 13 -6.24 17.53 5.81
CA ASP A 13 -6.04 16.08 5.68
C ASP A 13 -5.36 15.72 4.35
N TYR A 14 -5.70 16.41 3.27
CA TYR A 14 -5.04 16.23 1.97
C TYR A 14 -3.55 16.61 2.02
N ILE A 15 -3.21 17.76 2.62
CA ILE A 15 -1.81 18.19 2.78
C ILE A 15 -1.04 17.20 3.65
N LEU A 16 -1.64 16.75 4.75
CA LEU A 16 -1.02 15.78 5.65
C LEU A 16 -0.74 14.46 4.93
N TYR A 17 -1.73 13.92 4.20
CA TYR A 17 -1.58 12.73 3.38
C TYR A 17 -0.41 12.86 2.39
N ARG A 18 -0.34 13.96 1.65
CA ARG A 18 0.73 14.23 0.68
C ARG A 18 2.13 14.18 1.32
N GLN A 19 2.28 14.70 2.53
CA GLN A 19 3.55 14.66 3.25
C GLN A 19 3.86 13.25 3.74
N GLN A 20 2.91 12.61 4.42
CA GLN A 20 3.07 11.26 4.97
C GLN A 20 3.38 10.22 3.88
N SER A 21 2.72 10.31 2.71
CA SER A 21 2.96 9.39 1.59
C SER A 21 4.39 9.48 1.04
N VAL A 22 5.02 10.65 1.13
CA VAL A 22 6.43 10.82 0.72
C VAL A 22 7.36 10.32 1.82
N PHE A 23 7.09 10.66 3.08
CA PHE A 23 7.96 10.28 4.20
C PHE A 23 7.99 8.77 4.43
N VAL A 24 6.87 8.08 4.26
CA VAL A 24 6.79 6.62 4.44
C VAL A 24 7.63 5.84 3.41
N THR A 25 7.94 6.45 2.26
CA THR A 25 8.84 5.83 1.25
C THR A 25 10.32 6.05 1.50
N LYS A 26 10.70 6.86 2.49
CA LYS A 26 12.11 7.17 2.74
C LYS A 26 12.83 5.95 3.32
N LYS A 27 13.99 5.64 2.72
CA LYS A 27 14.89 4.58 3.18
C LYS A 27 15.82 5.02 4.32
N THR A 28 15.95 6.34 4.51
CA THR A 28 16.75 6.94 5.60
C THR A 28 15.85 7.22 6.81
N PRO A 29 16.41 7.21 8.04
CA PRO A 29 15.67 7.63 9.23
C PRO A 29 15.04 9.02 9.05
N LEU A 30 13.83 9.19 9.56
CA LEU A 30 13.13 10.47 9.52
C LEU A 30 13.74 11.45 10.53
N SER A 31 13.81 12.72 10.15
CA SER A 31 14.09 13.80 11.11
C SER A 31 12.96 13.95 12.13
N ALA A 32 13.23 14.58 13.28
CA ALA A 32 12.22 14.79 14.32
C ALA A 32 10.96 15.52 13.81
N SER A 33 11.11 16.51 12.92
CA SER A 33 9.98 17.22 12.32
C SER A 33 9.17 16.34 11.36
N GLN A 34 9.82 15.48 10.59
CA GLN A 34 9.14 14.50 9.73
C GLN A 34 8.40 13.45 10.55
N GLN A 35 9.01 12.98 11.65
CA GLN A 35 8.34 12.06 12.57
C GLN A 35 7.12 12.71 13.22
N ALA A 36 7.21 13.99 13.61
CA ALA A 36 6.07 14.73 14.14
C ALA A 36 4.91 14.80 13.13
N VAL A 37 5.19 14.95 11.83
CA VAL A 37 4.18 14.87 10.76
C VAL A 37 3.60 13.46 10.63
N MET A 38 4.42 12.41 10.70
CA MET A 38 3.94 11.02 10.65
C MET A 38 3.03 10.66 11.82
N ASN A 39 3.24 11.29 12.98
CA ASN A 39 2.42 11.05 14.18
C ASN A 39 1.07 11.79 14.18
N GLN A 40 0.81 12.65 13.20
CA GLN A 40 -0.47 13.34 13.09
C GLN A 40 -1.55 12.43 12.50
N ASP A 41 -2.72 12.44 13.11
CA ASP A 41 -3.89 11.74 12.59
C ASP A 41 -4.55 12.50 11.44
N ILE A 42 -4.92 11.78 10.38
CA ILE A 42 -5.92 12.19 9.39
C ILE A 42 -7.33 11.97 9.99
N TRP A 43 -8.18 12.99 9.99
CA TRP A 43 -9.43 12.96 10.78
C TRP A 43 -10.64 12.50 10.00
N LEU A 44 -10.81 12.98 8.77
CA LEU A 44 -12.00 12.75 7.97
C LEU A 44 -11.72 11.74 6.84
N LEU A 45 -10.59 11.88 6.16
CA LEU A 45 -10.26 11.09 4.97
C LEU A 45 -9.52 9.80 5.34
N THR A 46 -10.17 8.91 6.10
CA THR A 46 -9.54 7.70 6.66
C THR A 46 -8.88 6.79 5.63
N GLN A 47 -9.39 6.75 4.39
CA GLN A 47 -8.76 6.02 3.27
C GLN A 47 -7.32 6.47 2.98
N PHE A 48 -6.97 7.73 3.28
CA PHE A 48 -5.60 8.22 3.17
C PHE A 48 -4.67 7.59 4.20
N LYS A 49 -5.16 7.25 5.40
CA LYS A 49 -4.38 6.50 6.40
C LYS A 49 -4.06 5.11 5.89
N GLU A 50 -5.07 4.42 5.35
CA GLU A 50 -4.91 3.09 4.75
C GLU A 50 -3.90 3.13 3.59
N ARG A 51 -3.95 4.19 2.76
CA ARG A 51 -3.01 4.38 1.66
C ARG A 51 -1.59 4.60 2.14
N VAL A 52 -1.36 5.46 3.14
CA VAL A 52 -0.02 5.69 3.71
C VAL A 52 0.54 4.40 4.30
N TRP A 53 -0.28 3.68 5.07
CA TRP A 53 0.09 2.37 5.61
C TRP A 53 0.47 1.38 4.50
N TRP A 54 -0.35 1.29 3.45
CA TRP A 54 -0.10 0.40 2.33
C TRP A 54 1.20 0.74 1.61
N ILE A 55 1.51 2.02 1.38
CA ILE A 55 2.78 2.44 0.75
C ILE A 55 3.97 1.98 1.60
N GLY A 56 3.89 2.17 2.91
CA GLY A 56 4.94 1.81 3.87
C GLY A 56 5.09 0.31 4.16
N LEU A 57 4.08 -0.49 3.82
CA LEU A 57 4.07 -1.90 4.15
C LEU A 57 5.22 -2.65 3.46
N ASN A 58 5.96 -3.47 4.22
CA ASN A 58 6.83 -4.48 3.66
C ASN A 58 5.97 -5.66 3.15
N PRO A 59 6.00 -6.01 1.84
CA PRO A 59 5.18 -7.10 1.31
C PRO A 59 5.53 -8.47 1.90
N TYR A 60 6.72 -8.61 2.49
CA TYR A 60 7.18 -9.84 3.13
C TYR A 60 6.83 -9.88 4.62
N THR A 61 5.56 -9.63 4.93
CA THR A 61 5.00 -9.65 6.28
C THR A 61 3.93 -10.73 6.38
N THR A 62 3.96 -11.54 7.43
CA THR A 62 2.91 -12.54 7.68
C THR A 62 1.60 -11.86 8.05
N MET A 63 0.50 -12.32 7.44
CA MET A 63 -0.83 -11.74 7.61
C MET A 63 -1.90 -12.82 7.69
N THR A 64 -3.02 -12.49 8.32
CA THR A 64 -4.19 -13.35 8.37
C THR A 64 -4.98 -13.28 7.06
N ASP A 65 -5.77 -14.30 6.76
CA ASP A 65 -6.63 -14.33 5.58
C ASP A 65 -7.59 -13.13 5.52
N GLN A 66 -8.09 -12.68 6.67
CA GLN A 66 -8.95 -11.50 6.75
C GLN A 66 -8.20 -10.21 6.37
N GLN A 67 -6.94 -10.06 6.79
CA GLN A 67 -6.10 -8.92 6.41
C GLN A 67 -5.85 -8.95 4.90
N LEU A 68 -5.49 -10.11 4.35
CA LEU A 68 -5.24 -10.29 2.92
C LEU A 68 -6.48 -9.93 2.09
N GLN A 69 -7.68 -10.37 2.48
CA GLN A 69 -8.92 -10.01 1.78
C GLN A 69 -9.21 -8.51 1.85
N SER A 70 -8.95 -7.87 3.00
CA SER A 70 -9.16 -6.43 3.14
C SER A 70 -8.24 -5.63 2.23
N MET A 71 -6.98 -6.07 2.09
CA MET A 71 -6.03 -5.46 1.16
C MET A 71 -6.46 -5.66 -0.30
N GLY A 72 -6.99 -6.83 -0.64
CA GLY A 72 -7.52 -7.09 -1.98
C GLY A 72 -8.60 -6.09 -2.40
N ARG A 73 -9.50 -5.70 -1.48
CA ARG A 73 -10.50 -4.65 -1.74
C ARG A 73 -9.85 -3.28 -1.99
N MET A 74 -8.84 -2.93 -1.21
CA MET A 74 -8.09 -1.67 -1.41
C MET A 74 -7.39 -1.65 -2.78
N VAL A 75 -6.70 -2.74 -3.13
CA VAL A 75 -5.96 -2.88 -4.38
C VAL A 75 -6.91 -2.85 -5.58
N ALA A 76 -8.06 -3.50 -5.49
CA ALA A 76 -9.08 -3.48 -6.54
C ALA A 76 -9.64 -2.06 -6.80
N ASN A 77 -9.77 -1.23 -5.75
CA ASN A 77 -10.26 0.15 -5.91
C ASN A 77 -9.25 1.05 -6.65
N LEU A 78 -7.95 0.85 -6.45
CA LEU A 78 -6.90 1.64 -7.09
C LEU A 78 -6.48 1.08 -8.45
N ALA A 79 -6.42 -0.25 -8.56
CA ALA A 79 -6.03 -1.04 -9.72
C ALA A 79 -4.73 -0.56 -10.41
N SER A 80 -3.80 0.06 -9.67
CA SER A 80 -2.52 0.52 -10.23
C SER A 80 -1.54 -0.65 -10.39
N ALA A 81 -0.65 -0.59 -11.38
CA ALA A 81 0.38 -1.61 -11.60
C ALA A 81 1.22 -1.88 -10.32
N TYR A 82 1.61 -0.81 -9.62
CA TYR A 82 2.33 -0.89 -8.35
C TYR A 82 1.53 -1.67 -7.29
N ASP A 83 0.24 -1.35 -7.11
CA ASP A 83 -0.59 -1.94 -6.07
C ASP A 83 -0.89 -3.41 -6.34
N ILE A 84 -1.21 -3.74 -7.59
CA ILE A 84 -1.46 -5.12 -8.02
C ILE A 84 -0.18 -5.96 -7.82
N HIS A 85 0.97 -5.46 -8.28
CA HIS A 85 2.23 -6.16 -8.13
C HIS A 85 2.61 -6.37 -6.66
N LYS A 86 2.53 -5.31 -5.83
CA LYS A 86 2.82 -5.41 -4.40
C LYS A 86 1.88 -6.36 -3.68
N TYR A 87 0.60 -6.41 -4.07
CA TYR A 87 -0.34 -7.35 -3.49
C TYR A 87 -0.07 -8.79 -3.91
N ALA A 88 0.36 -9.03 -5.15
CA ALA A 88 0.87 -10.33 -5.57
C ALA A 88 2.04 -10.80 -4.71
N GLN A 89 2.98 -9.90 -4.37
CA GLN A 89 4.09 -10.21 -3.45
C GLN A 89 3.59 -10.58 -2.04
N VAL A 90 2.63 -9.82 -1.49
CA VAL A 90 2.01 -10.11 -0.19
C VAL A 90 1.36 -11.49 -0.20
N LEU A 91 0.58 -11.81 -1.22
CA LEU A 91 -0.10 -13.10 -1.36
C LEU A 91 0.91 -14.26 -1.47
N ALA A 92 1.92 -14.12 -2.35
CA ALA A 92 2.94 -15.14 -2.54
C ALA A 92 3.72 -15.42 -1.25
N PHE A 93 4.12 -14.38 -0.51
CA PHE A 93 4.81 -14.54 0.77
C PHE A 93 3.95 -15.25 1.83
N ASN A 94 2.63 -15.04 1.79
CA ASN A 94 1.67 -15.68 2.70
C ASN A 94 1.15 -17.04 2.19
N GLY A 95 1.81 -17.65 1.20
CA GLY A 95 1.49 -18.99 0.69
C GLY A 95 0.25 -19.05 -0.20
N LYS A 96 -0.32 -17.90 -0.59
CA LYS A 96 -1.51 -17.80 -1.45
C LYS A 96 -1.12 -17.79 -2.93
N LYS A 97 -0.54 -18.90 -3.39
CA LYS A 97 0.07 -19.01 -4.72
C LYS A 97 -0.92 -18.71 -5.85
N SER A 98 -2.09 -19.35 -5.83
CA SER A 98 -3.10 -19.21 -6.89
C SER A 98 -3.60 -17.77 -7.01
N GLU A 99 -3.82 -17.12 -5.87
CA GLU A 99 -4.27 -15.74 -5.79
C GLU A 99 -3.18 -14.77 -6.26
N ALA A 100 -1.92 -15.03 -5.94
CA ALA A 100 -0.79 -14.24 -6.44
C ALA A 100 -0.62 -14.35 -7.96
N GLU A 101 -0.72 -15.57 -8.51
CA GLU A 101 -0.71 -15.81 -9.96
C GLU A 101 -1.89 -15.12 -10.65
N HIS A 102 -3.06 -15.08 -9.99
CA HIS A 102 -4.19 -14.32 -10.49
C HIS A 102 -3.91 -12.82 -10.55
N GLN A 103 -3.25 -12.24 -9.53
CA GLN A 103 -2.83 -10.83 -9.58
C GLN A 103 -1.81 -10.56 -10.69
N LEU A 104 -0.89 -11.48 -10.97
CA LEU A 104 0.03 -11.37 -12.11
C LEU A 104 -0.73 -11.38 -13.45
N TRP A 105 -1.76 -12.21 -13.58
CA TRP A 105 -2.63 -12.20 -14.75
C TRP A 105 -3.36 -10.85 -14.92
N ILE A 106 -3.89 -10.27 -13.82
CA ILE A 106 -4.50 -8.93 -13.84
C ILE A 106 -3.46 -7.90 -14.27
N LEU A 107 -2.25 -7.95 -13.70
CA LEU A 107 -1.16 -7.01 -14.00
C LEU A 107 -0.80 -7.03 -15.49
N LYS A 108 -0.63 -8.22 -16.07
CA LYS A 108 -0.35 -8.40 -17.50
C LYS A 108 -1.50 -7.90 -18.37
N THR A 109 -2.74 -8.19 -17.97
CA THR A 109 -3.93 -7.87 -18.76
C THR A 109 -4.25 -6.37 -18.76
N LEU A 110 -4.13 -5.71 -17.60
CA LEU A 110 -4.49 -4.29 -17.44
C LEU A 110 -3.34 -3.34 -17.73
N HIS A 111 -2.10 -3.74 -17.42
CA HIS A 111 -0.92 -2.86 -17.49
C HIS A 111 0.15 -3.34 -18.48
N GLY A 112 -0.01 -4.51 -19.10
CA GLY A 112 0.96 -5.06 -20.06
C GLY A 112 2.28 -5.51 -19.41
N GLU A 113 2.37 -5.54 -18.08
CA GLU A 113 3.56 -5.97 -17.35
C GLU A 113 3.54 -7.49 -17.13
N ASP A 114 4.45 -8.20 -17.79
CA ASP A 114 4.64 -9.65 -17.63
C ASP A 114 5.73 -9.93 -16.59
N LYS A 115 5.35 -10.52 -15.46
CA LYS A 115 6.25 -10.86 -14.35
C LYS A 115 6.02 -12.29 -13.92
N SER A 116 7.08 -12.99 -13.56
CA SER A 116 6.99 -14.38 -13.10
C SER A 116 6.65 -14.46 -11.60
N TYR A 117 6.07 -15.59 -11.19
CA TYR A 117 5.79 -15.86 -9.77
C TYR A 117 7.07 -15.85 -8.92
N GLN A 118 8.19 -16.32 -9.48
CA GLN A 118 9.48 -16.39 -8.79
C GLN A 118 10.00 -15.01 -8.39
N GLU A 119 9.69 -13.97 -9.18
CA GLU A 119 10.06 -12.57 -8.91
C GLU A 119 9.25 -11.97 -7.74
N LEU A 120 8.14 -12.59 -7.34
CA LEU A 120 7.32 -12.11 -6.23
C LEU A 120 7.93 -12.40 -4.85
N LEU A 121 8.86 -13.36 -4.78
CA LEU A 121 9.46 -13.82 -3.53
C LEU A 121 10.77 -13.08 -3.23
N PRO A 122 11.14 -12.93 -1.95
CA PRO A 122 12.42 -12.32 -1.60
C PRO A 122 13.57 -13.22 -2.08
N ALA A 123 14.71 -12.61 -2.40
CA ALA A 123 15.88 -13.29 -2.95
C ALA A 123 16.45 -14.42 -2.06
N SER A 124 16.12 -14.43 -0.77
CA SER A 124 16.47 -15.50 0.17
C SER A 124 15.64 -16.78 0.01
N VAL A 125 14.42 -16.66 -0.52
CA VAL A 125 13.47 -17.77 -0.74
C VAL A 125 13.51 -18.25 -2.18
N SER A 126 13.85 -17.38 -3.14
CA SER A 126 13.88 -17.70 -4.57
C SER A 126 15.08 -18.58 -5.02
N LYS A 127 15.99 -18.94 -4.11
CA LYS A 127 17.22 -19.71 -4.39
C LYS A 127 17.15 -21.19 -3.95
N GLN A 128 16.01 -21.65 -3.46
CA GLN A 128 15.73 -23.07 -3.20
C GLN A 128 14.95 -23.66 -4.38
#